data_AF-A0A7V5XYZ5-F1
#
_entry.id   AF-A0A7V5XYZ5-F1
#
_cell.length_a   1.000
_cell.length_b   1.000
_cell.length_c   1.000
_cell.angle_alpha   90.00
_cell.angle_beta   90.00
_cell.angle_gamma   90.00
#
_symmetry.space_group_name_H-M   'P 1'
#
loop_
_entity.id
_entity.type
_entity.pdbx_description
1 polymer ?
#
loop_
_entity_poly.entity_id
_entity_poly.type
_entity_poly.pdbx_seq_one_letter_code
_entity_poly.pdbx_strand_id
1 'polypeptide(L)'
;MNFSRVIGNLLKELRKEKGLTLKNIAYYCKKKISYLSKLEKGKIKEPSINLILNYLRALHLPFSKFFAQIDELEFKRLLNKEERNKKLKKYLLGIRYQKKPVINYPRYLSQKIENLLLPLNIPKDLIKKYEKYSEKIFEALLEGKDIEKIKVEGLAGDKMAMIKKLTKKAYQREIKRKRQVKPITDEKIRKMVEGFQQYQKEWQAIESEAKKLLFNKGIKVLQLKDYLNQIRKYHSLKRKNKIKKILKWEETIEKSPLDKEVIKALKAIVDQVVK
;
A
#
# COMPACT_ATOMS: atom_id res chain seq x y z
N MET A 1 23.45 -14.58 18.99
CA MET A 1 22.24 -14.48 19.86
C MET A 1 21.13 -15.38 19.36
N ASN A 2 20.24 -15.88 20.22
CA ASN A 2 19.08 -16.66 19.77
C ASN A 2 18.02 -15.71 19.19
N PHE A 3 17.84 -15.75 17.86
CA PHE A 3 16.87 -14.96 17.09
C PHE A 3 15.48 -14.85 17.77
N SER A 4 14.95 -15.98 18.26
CA SER A 4 13.61 -16.00 18.87
C SER A 4 13.57 -15.20 20.18
N ARG A 5 14.70 -15.17 20.91
CA ARG A 5 14.86 -14.42 22.16
C ARG A 5 15.04 -12.92 21.90
N VAL A 6 15.77 -12.53 20.86
CA VAL A 6 15.91 -11.13 20.41
C VAL A 6 14.53 -10.55 20.07
N ILE A 7 13.79 -11.22 19.19
CA ILE A 7 12.44 -10.79 18.79
C ILE A 7 11.47 -10.77 19.98
N GLY A 8 11.49 -11.80 20.82
CA GLY A 8 10.61 -11.90 21.99
C GLY A 8 10.85 -10.79 23.02
N ASN A 9 12.12 -10.49 23.32
CA ASN A 9 12.51 -9.43 24.25
C ASN A 9 12.08 -8.06 23.72
N LEU A 10 12.35 -7.76 22.45
CA LEU A 10 12.00 -6.48 21.85
C LEU A 10 10.48 -6.25 21.84
N LEU A 11 9.68 -7.27 21.51
CA LEU A 11 8.21 -7.17 21.59
C LEU A 11 7.72 -6.93 23.02
N LYS A 12 8.36 -7.56 24.01
CA LYS A 12 8.04 -7.38 25.43
C LYS A 12 8.37 -5.97 25.90
N GLU A 13 9.52 -5.43 25.52
CA GLU A 13 9.94 -4.06 25.83
C GLU A 13 8.97 -3.05 25.23
N LEU A 14 8.71 -3.14 23.92
CA LEU A 14 7.75 -2.27 23.24
C LEU A 14 6.34 -2.36 23.83
N ARG A 15 5.91 -3.54 24.29
CA ARG A 15 4.62 -3.69 24.98
C ARG A 15 4.62 -2.97 26.33
N LYS A 16 5.69 -3.12 27.11
CA LYS A 16 5.83 -2.46 28.41
C LYS A 16 5.91 -0.95 28.27
N GLU A 17 6.64 -0.43 27.28
CA GLU A 17 6.67 1.00 26.93
C GLU A 17 5.27 1.57 26.67
N LYS A 18 4.37 0.75 26.11
CA LYS A 18 2.97 1.13 25.85
C LYS A 18 2.02 0.91 27.02
N GLY A 19 2.51 0.43 28.17
CA GLY A 19 1.69 0.15 29.35
C GLY A 19 0.66 -0.96 29.14
N LEU A 20 0.82 -1.82 28.12
CA LEU A 20 -0.17 -2.84 27.77
C LEU A 20 0.14 -4.18 28.43
N THR A 21 -0.89 -4.90 28.88
CA THR A 21 -0.72 -6.26 29.39
C THR A 21 -0.70 -7.28 28.25
N LEU A 22 -0.17 -8.48 28.51
CA LEU A 22 -0.27 -9.59 27.55
C LEU A 22 -1.73 -9.96 27.25
N LYS A 23 -2.66 -9.74 28.19
CA LYS A 23 -4.10 -9.96 27.98
C LYS A 23 -4.65 -9.00 26.92
N ASN A 24 -4.22 -7.73 26.94
CA ASN A 24 -4.58 -6.76 25.91
C ASN A 24 -4.10 -7.23 24.52
N ILE A 25 -2.83 -7.64 24.41
CA ILE A 25 -2.29 -8.06 23.10
C ILE A 25 -2.93 -9.35 22.60
N ALA A 26 -3.18 -10.31 23.50
CA ALA A 26 -3.85 -11.57 23.18
C ALA A 26 -5.22 -11.35 22.54
N TYR A 27 -6.00 -10.42 23.10
CA TYR A 27 -7.30 -10.03 22.56
C TYR A 27 -7.18 -9.48 21.14
N TYR A 28 -6.30 -8.50 20.91
CA TYR A 28 -6.12 -7.88 19.59
C TYR A 28 -5.52 -8.83 18.54
N CYS A 29 -4.59 -9.70 18.94
CA CYS A 29 -3.96 -10.67 18.05
C CYS A 29 -4.83 -11.91 17.78
N LYS A 30 -5.95 -12.08 18.52
CA LYS A 30 -6.77 -13.29 18.53
C LYS A 30 -5.92 -14.55 18.81
N LYS A 31 -5.05 -14.47 19.83
CA LYS A 31 -4.17 -15.57 20.26
C LYS A 31 -4.33 -15.82 21.75
N LYS A 32 -4.04 -17.05 22.19
CA LYS A 32 -4.02 -17.40 23.61
C LYS A 32 -2.89 -16.63 24.32
N ILE A 33 -3.13 -16.14 25.53
CA ILE A 33 -2.14 -15.44 26.36
C ILE A 33 -0.87 -16.29 26.55
N SER A 34 -1.05 -17.60 26.77
CA SER A 34 0.06 -18.55 26.92
C SER A 34 0.95 -18.63 25.68
N TYR A 35 0.39 -18.46 24.48
CA TYR A 35 1.13 -18.44 23.23
C TYR A 35 1.97 -17.16 23.11
N LEU A 36 1.39 -15.99 23.42
CA LEU A 36 2.15 -14.73 23.42
C LEU A 36 3.19 -14.66 24.54
N SER A 37 2.93 -15.30 25.69
CA SER A 37 3.93 -15.45 26.76
C SER A 37 5.12 -16.29 26.30
N LYS A 38 4.87 -17.39 25.58
CA LYS A 38 5.94 -18.19 24.95
C LYS A 38 6.70 -17.38 23.89
N LEU A 39 6.01 -16.54 23.12
CA LEU A 39 6.63 -15.63 22.15
C LEU A 39 7.62 -14.67 22.82
N GLU A 40 7.17 -13.92 23.82
CA GLU A 40 8.00 -12.92 24.53
C GLU A 40 9.18 -13.55 25.28
N LYS A 41 9.04 -14.80 25.72
CA LYS A 41 10.12 -15.56 26.36
C LYS A 41 11.09 -16.19 25.34
N GLY A 42 10.89 -15.99 24.05
CA GLY A 42 11.69 -16.57 22.97
C GLY A 42 11.55 -18.10 22.85
N LYS A 43 10.50 -18.69 23.42
CA LYS A 43 10.23 -20.14 23.37
C LYS A 43 9.57 -20.60 22.06
N ILE A 44 9.05 -19.66 21.26
CA ILE A 44 8.56 -19.97 19.92
C ILE A 44 9.76 -19.93 18.98
N LYS A 45 10.20 -21.11 18.52
CA LYS A 45 11.21 -21.21 17.47
C LYS A 45 10.67 -20.59 16.20
N GLU A 46 11.35 -19.54 15.72
CA GLU A 46 11.05 -18.85 14.47
C GLU A 46 9.60 -18.33 14.34
N PRO A 47 9.24 -17.30 15.11
CA PRO A 47 7.90 -16.73 15.06
C PRO A 47 7.56 -16.20 13.66
N SER A 48 6.34 -16.49 13.19
CA SER A 48 5.88 -15.98 11.90
C SER A 48 5.85 -14.45 11.91
N ILE A 49 6.25 -13.85 10.81
CA ILE A 49 6.29 -12.40 10.67
C ILE A 49 4.88 -11.77 10.67
N ASN A 50 3.84 -12.47 10.20
CA ASN A 50 2.44 -12.09 10.44
C ASN A 50 2.06 -11.98 11.93
N LEU A 51 2.53 -12.89 12.79
CA LEU A 51 2.31 -12.83 14.24
C LEU A 51 2.94 -11.56 14.82
N ILE A 52 4.18 -11.25 14.42
CA ILE A 52 4.91 -10.06 14.85
C ILE A 52 4.19 -8.79 14.37
N LEU A 53 3.73 -8.76 13.12
CA LEU A 53 2.97 -7.61 12.60
C LEU A 53 1.65 -7.39 13.34
N ASN A 54 0.92 -8.45 13.65
CA ASN A 54 -0.32 -8.33 14.42
C ASN A 54 -0.04 -7.85 15.86
N TYR A 55 1.07 -8.30 16.44
CA TYR A 55 1.56 -7.80 17.72
C TYR A 55 1.82 -6.29 17.65
N LEU A 56 2.60 -5.83 16.67
CA LEU A 56 2.92 -4.41 16.51
C LEU A 56 1.69 -3.55 16.22
N ARG A 57 0.71 -4.08 15.46
CA ARG A 57 -0.59 -3.42 15.26
C ARG A 57 -1.37 -3.27 16.57
N ALA A 58 -1.36 -4.30 17.43
CA ALA A 58 -1.99 -4.23 18.74
C ALA A 58 -1.32 -3.20 19.66
N LEU A 59 -0.02 -2.95 19.46
CA LEU A 59 0.72 -1.89 20.15
C LEU A 59 0.52 -0.49 19.54
N HIS A 60 -0.20 -0.38 18.43
CA HIS A 60 -0.29 0.83 17.62
C HIS A 60 1.08 1.41 17.27
N LEU A 61 2.08 0.55 17.06
CA LEU A 61 3.45 0.94 16.73
C LEU A 61 3.71 0.85 15.23
N PRO A 62 4.40 1.84 14.65
CA PRO A 62 4.87 1.72 13.29
C PRO A 62 5.91 0.61 13.21
N PHE A 63 5.80 -0.22 12.19
CA PHE A 63 6.69 -1.36 11.96
C PHE A 63 8.16 -0.94 11.87
N SER A 64 8.43 0.25 11.31
CA SER A 64 9.78 0.82 11.24
C SER A 64 10.45 0.97 12.61
N LYS A 65 9.72 1.29 13.68
CA LYS A 65 10.30 1.40 15.03
C LYS A 65 10.84 0.06 15.53
N PHE A 66 10.15 -1.03 15.19
CA PHE A 66 10.61 -2.38 15.52
C PHE A 66 11.78 -2.80 14.63
N PHE A 67 11.67 -2.59 13.31
CA PHE A 67 12.69 -3.03 12.36
C PHE A 67 14.01 -2.26 12.45
N ALA A 68 13.99 -1.02 12.96
CA ALA A 68 15.21 -0.28 13.25
C ALA A 68 16.03 -0.86 14.42
N GLN A 69 15.43 -1.71 15.24
CA GLN A 69 16.04 -2.28 16.45
C GLN A 69 16.49 -3.74 16.27
N ILE A 70 16.43 -4.27 15.05
CA ILE A 70 16.95 -5.59 14.70
C ILE A 70 17.94 -5.48 13.54
N ASP A 71 18.93 -6.36 13.50
CA ASP A 71 19.95 -6.34 12.45
C ASP A 71 19.46 -6.95 11.12
N GLU A 72 20.32 -6.89 10.10
CA GLU A 72 20.02 -7.38 8.76
C GLU A 72 19.81 -8.90 8.71
N LEU A 73 20.52 -9.66 9.55
CA LEU A 73 20.44 -11.12 9.59
C LEU A 73 19.10 -11.57 10.17
N GLU A 74 18.69 -10.94 11.27
CA GLU A 74 17.43 -11.12 11.98
C GLU A 74 16.27 -10.80 11.02
N PHE A 75 16.39 -9.70 10.28
CA PHE A 75 15.42 -9.28 9.29
C PHE A 75 15.27 -10.29 8.14
N LYS A 76 16.39 -10.82 7.61
CA LYS A 76 16.35 -11.86 6.56
C LYS A 76 15.67 -13.13 7.04
N ARG A 77 15.94 -13.57 8.28
CA ARG A 77 15.32 -14.76 8.87
C ARG A 77 13.80 -14.63 9.02
N LEU A 78 13.31 -13.43 9.35
CA LEU A 78 11.88 -13.13 9.37
C LEU A 78 11.21 -13.24 8.00
N LEU A 79 11.93 -12.88 6.93
CA LEU A 79 11.42 -12.86 5.56
C LEU A 79 11.44 -14.22 4.85
N ASN A 80 12.44 -15.07 5.13
CA ASN A 80 12.65 -16.33 4.40
C ASN A 80 11.48 -17.34 4.54
N LYS A 81 10.69 -17.28 5.62
CA LYS A 81 9.51 -18.15 5.79
C LYS A 81 8.27 -17.67 5.02
N GLU A 82 8.29 -16.42 4.55
CA GLU A 82 7.16 -15.73 3.94
C GLU A 82 7.36 -15.36 2.47
N GLU A 83 8.27 -16.04 1.76
CA GLU A 83 8.52 -15.83 0.32
C GLU A 83 7.25 -15.78 -0.55
N ARG A 84 6.14 -16.37 -0.09
CA ARG A 84 4.82 -16.34 -0.77
C ARG A 84 4.08 -15.00 -0.65
N ASN A 85 4.41 -14.13 0.31
CA ASN A 85 3.61 -12.96 0.63
C ASN A 85 4.29 -11.65 0.16
N LYS A 86 4.28 -11.42 -1.17
CA LYS A 86 4.68 -10.14 -1.81
C LYS A 86 4.11 -8.91 -1.11
N LYS A 87 2.93 -9.05 -0.51
CA LYS A 87 2.24 -8.00 0.25
C LYS A 87 2.97 -7.67 1.56
N LEU A 88 3.55 -8.65 2.25
CA LEU A 88 4.24 -8.44 3.52
C LEU A 88 5.58 -7.71 3.34
N LYS A 89 6.40 -8.08 2.35
CA LYS A 89 7.62 -7.34 1.97
C LYS A 89 7.34 -5.84 1.77
N LYS A 90 6.17 -5.50 1.18
CA LYS A 90 5.72 -4.12 0.93
C LYS A 90 5.34 -3.36 2.22
N TYR A 91 4.91 -4.06 3.27
CA TYR A 91 4.49 -3.45 4.54
C TYR A 91 5.65 -3.32 5.55
N LEU A 92 6.54 -4.31 5.63
CA LEU A 92 7.59 -4.42 6.65
C LEU A 92 8.75 -3.45 6.45
N LEU A 93 9.08 -3.16 5.20
CA LEU A 93 10.21 -2.31 4.89
C LEU A 93 10.02 -0.86 5.37
N GLY A 94 8.80 -0.40 5.70
CA GLY A 94 8.52 0.99 6.13
C GLY A 94 8.78 2.06 5.06
N ILE A 95 9.76 1.80 4.21
CA ILE A 95 9.98 2.30 2.89
C ILE A 95 8.72 1.94 2.10
N ARG A 96 8.01 2.96 1.63
CA ARG A 96 7.30 2.82 0.36
C ARG A 96 8.35 2.36 -0.63
N TYR A 97 8.53 1.06 -0.84
CA TYR A 97 9.41 0.55 -1.88
C TYR A 97 8.69 0.83 -3.20
N GLN A 98 8.76 2.09 -3.63
CA GLN A 98 8.71 2.46 -5.02
C GLN A 98 10.14 2.43 -5.58
N LYS A 99 10.96 1.43 -5.25
CA LYS A 99 11.68 0.84 -6.37
C LYS A 99 10.62 0.03 -7.13
N LYS A 100 9.92 0.70 -8.05
CA LYS A 100 9.59 0.01 -9.30
C LYS A 100 10.87 -0.73 -9.69
N PRO A 101 10.80 -2.01 -10.09
CA PRO A 101 11.99 -2.78 -10.43
C PRO A 101 12.91 -1.88 -11.24
N VAL A 102 14.22 -1.93 -10.97
CA VAL A 102 15.19 -1.28 -11.86
C VAL A 102 15.01 -2.00 -13.18
N ILE A 103 14.16 -1.43 -14.03
CA ILE A 103 13.97 -1.91 -15.39
C ILE A 103 15.30 -1.61 -16.03
N ASN A 104 15.98 -2.65 -16.54
CA ASN A 104 17.05 -2.44 -17.49
C ASN A 104 16.41 -1.78 -18.72
N TYR A 105 16.42 -0.44 -18.76
CA TYR A 105 15.73 0.34 -19.78
C TYR A 105 16.24 0.03 -21.19
N PRO A 106 17.55 -0.18 -21.43
CA PRO A 106 18.04 -0.72 -22.69
C PRO A 106 17.31 -2.01 -23.10
N ARG A 107 17.24 -3.01 -22.21
CA ARG A 107 16.53 -4.27 -22.50
C ARG A 107 15.02 -4.10 -22.69
N TYR A 108 14.39 -3.24 -21.88
CA TYR A 108 12.96 -2.94 -21.99
C TYR A 108 12.61 -2.22 -23.29
N LEU A 109 13.45 -1.27 -23.72
CA LEU A 109 13.29 -0.57 -24.99
C LEU A 109 13.51 -1.54 -26.14
N SER A 110 14.57 -2.35 -26.11
CA SER A 110 14.84 -3.37 -27.13
C SER A 110 13.63 -4.28 -27.36
N GLN A 111 13.09 -4.90 -26.30
CA GLN A 111 11.88 -5.73 -26.41
C GLN A 111 10.67 -4.97 -26.96
N LYS A 112 10.51 -3.69 -26.57
CA LYS A 112 9.38 -2.87 -27.03
C LYS A 112 9.52 -2.46 -28.49
N ILE A 113 10.74 -2.24 -28.95
CA ILE A 113 11.07 -1.90 -30.33
C ILE A 113 10.90 -3.13 -31.20
N GLU A 114 11.43 -4.26 -30.78
CA GLU A 114 11.24 -5.55 -31.43
C GLU A 114 9.74 -5.87 -31.59
N ASN A 115 8.95 -5.78 -30.50
CA ASN A 115 7.50 -6.01 -30.57
C ASN A 115 6.74 -4.99 -31.43
N LEU A 116 7.30 -3.79 -31.64
CA LEU A 116 6.70 -2.74 -32.46
C LEU A 116 7.00 -2.95 -33.95
N LEU A 117 8.20 -3.42 -34.27
CA LEU A 117 8.72 -3.50 -35.64
C LEU A 117 8.62 -4.89 -36.27
N LEU A 118 8.65 -5.98 -35.48
CA LEU A 118 8.45 -7.34 -35.99
C LEU A 118 7.14 -7.51 -36.77
N PRO A 119 5.98 -7.02 -36.29
CA PRO A 119 4.72 -7.11 -37.06
C PRO A 119 4.72 -6.32 -38.37
N LEU A 120 5.69 -5.42 -38.57
CA LEU A 120 5.84 -4.61 -39.78
C LEU A 120 6.83 -5.22 -40.78
N ASN A 121 7.18 -6.50 -40.62
CA ASN A 121 8.13 -7.25 -41.46
C ASN A 121 9.52 -6.57 -41.60
N ILE A 122 9.98 -5.91 -40.54
CA ILE A 122 11.31 -5.28 -40.52
C ILE A 122 12.40 -6.33 -40.26
N PRO A 123 13.48 -6.38 -41.07
CA PRO A 123 14.58 -7.30 -40.84
C PRO A 123 15.21 -7.14 -39.46
N LYS A 124 15.62 -8.25 -38.83
CA LYS A 124 16.21 -8.25 -37.48
C LYS A 124 17.46 -7.37 -37.37
N ASP A 125 18.28 -7.30 -38.41
CA ASP A 125 19.47 -6.45 -38.41
C ASP A 125 19.12 -4.96 -38.44
N LEU A 126 18.02 -4.60 -39.10
CA LEU A 126 17.52 -3.24 -39.10
C LEU A 126 16.86 -2.90 -37.76
N ILE A 127 16.17 -3.85 -37.12
CA ILE A 127 15.65 -3.70 -35.74
C ILE A 127 16.79 -3.38 -34.78
N LYS A 128 17.91 -4.10 -34.84
CA LYS A 128 19.10 -3.80 -34.01
C LYS A 128 19.63 -2.38 -34.23
N LYS A 129 19.57 -1.84 -35.46
CA LYS A 129 19.94 -0.43 -35.72
C LYS A 129 18.95 0.54 -35.05
N TYR A 130 17.65 0.24 -35.03
CA TYR A 130 16.65 1.02 -34.29
C TYR A 130 16.80 0.92 -32.77
N GLU A 131 17.24 -0.21 -32.23
CA GLU A 131 17.55 -0.37 -30.81
C GLU A 131 18.71 0.54 -30.40
N LYS A 132 19.83 0.50 -31.14
CA LYS A 132 20.98 1.41 -30.92
C LYS A 132 20.58 2.89 -31.04
N TYR A 133 19.70 3.21 -31.99
CA TYR A 133 19.17 4.56 -32.13
C TYR A 133 18.37 5.00 -30.89
N SER A 134 17.53 4.12 -30.35
CA SER A 134 16.79 4.38 -29.11
C SER A 134 17.70 4.55 -27.89
N GLU A 135 18.79 3.80 -27.79
CA GLU A 135 19.77 3.94 -26.71
C GLU A 135 20.41 5.32 -26.73
N LYS A 136 20.90 5.77 -27.91
CA LYS A 136 21.44 7.12 -28.09
C LYS A 136 20.47 8.22 -27.69
N ILE A 137 19.19 8.09 -28.05
CA ILE A 137 18.14 9.04 -27.63
C ILE A 137 17.96 9.02 -26.12
N PHE A 138 17.94 7.84 -25.51
CA PHE A 138 17.72 7.71 -24.07
C PHE A 138 18.86 8.33 -23.26
N GLU A 139 20.11 8.13 -23.69
CA GLU A 139 21.30 8.75 -23.11
C GLU A 139 21.29 10.27 -23.25
N ALA A 140 21.00 10.79 -24.45
CA ALA A 140 20.85 12.23 -24.68
C ALA A 140 19.79 12.86 -23.76
N LEU A 141 18.66 12.18 -23.54
CA LEU A 141 17.62 12.64 -22.59
C LEU A 141 18.09 12.62 -21.13
N LEU A 142 18.95 11.68 -20.74
CA LEU A 142 19.54 11.65 -19.39
C LEU A 142 20.51 12.82 -19.18
N GLU A 143 21.24 13.20 -20.23
CA GLU A 143 22.18 14.33 -20.24
C GLU A 143 21.49 15.69 -20.45
N GLY A 144 20.18 15.71 -20.71
CA GLY A 144 19.43 16.95 -20.96
C GLY A 144 19.68 17.58 -22.34
N LYS A 145 20.21 16.80 -23.29
CA LYS A 145 20.49 17.24 -24.67
C LYS A 145 19.23 17.21 -25.54
N ASP A 146 19.25 18.05 -26.59
CA ASP A 146 18.22 18.04 -27.62
C ASP A 146 18.34 16.76 -28.48
N ILE A 147 17.22 16.04 -28.59
CA ILE A 147 17.13 14.77 -29.33
C ILE A 147 16.66 14.94 -30.77
N GLU A 148 16.19 16.12 -31.16
CA GLU A 148 15.58 16.29 -32.48
C GLU A 148 16.60 16.17 -33.61
N LYS A 149 17.85 16.57 -33.34
CA LYS A 149 18.98 16.52 -34.27
C LYS A 149 19.60 15.12 -34.44
N ILE A 150 19.22 14.14 -33.61
CA ILE A 150 19.80 12.79 -33.68
C ILE A 150 19.17 12.02 -34.85
N LYS A 151 19.98 11.77 -35.89
CA LYS A 151 19.65 10.94 -37.05
C LYS A 151 20.64 9.79 -37.18
N VAL A 152 20.20 8.71 -37.82
CA VAL A 152 21.05 7.55 -38.18
C VAL A 152 20.75 7.21 -39.63
N GLU A 153 21.81 7.11 -40.43
CA GLU A 153 21.71 6.76 -41.84
C GLU A 153 21.14 5.35 -42.03
N GLY A 154 20.33 5.19 -43.08
CA GLY A 154 19.70 3.91 -43.40
C GLY A 154 18.48 3.54 -42.53
N LEU A 155 17.96 4.47 -41.71
CA LEU A 155 16.70 4.29 -40.99
C LEU A 155 15.58 5.16 -41.58
N ALA A 156 14.40 4.58 -41.74
CA ALA A 156 13.21 5.30 -42.20
C ALA A 156 12.72 6.31 -41.13
N GLY A 157 12.38 7.53 -41.56
CA GLY A 157 12.05 8.67 -40.70
C GLY A 157 10.79 8.50 -39.86
N ASP A 158 9.76 7.89 -40.44
CA ASP A 158 8.50 7.53 -39.77
C ASP A 158 8.73 6.60 -38.57
N LYS A 159 9.52 5.54 -38.77
CA LYS A 159 9.89 4.59 -37.72
C LYS A 159 10.78 5.26 -36.67
N MET A 160 11.74 6.11 -37.07
CA MET A 160 12.54 6.89 -36.12
C MET A 160 11.66 7.77 -35.22
N ALA A 161 10.62 8.40 -35.75
CA ALA A 161 9.67 9.20 -34.96
C ALA A 161 8.89 8.33 -33.95
N MET A 162 8.46 7.12 -34.34
CA MET A 162 7.82 6.16 -33.44
C MET A 162 8.74 5.75 -32.29
N ILE A 163 10.01 5.46 -32.59
CA ILE A 163 11.03 5.09 -31.61
C ILE A 163 11.31 6.26 -30.66
N LYS A 164 11.54 7.48 -31.17
CA LYS A 164 11.67 8.70 -30.36
C LYS A 164 10.53 8.84 -29.35
N LYS A 165 9.27 8.66 -29.79
CA LYS A 165 8.08 8.74 -28.92
C LYS A 165 8.06 7.66 -27.85
N LEU A 166 8.42 6.42 -28.20
CA LEU A 166 8.54 5.30 -27.27
C LEU A 166 9.60 5.58 -26.20
N THR A 167 10.79 6.02 -26.62
CA THR A 167 11.94 6.31 -25.76
C THR A 167 11.64 7.47 -24.80
N LYS A 168 11.00 8.54 -25.28
CA LYS A 168 10.56 9.68 -24.44
C LYS A 168 9.58 9.24 -23.35
N LYS A 169 8.62 8.36 -23.67
CA LYS A 169 7.70 7.78 -22.67
C LYS A 169 8.44 6.93 -21.64
N ALA A 170 9.42 6.13 -22.05
CA ALA A 170 10.23 5.33 -21.14
C ALA A 170 11.07 6.21 -20.20
N TYR A 171 11.72 7.25 -20.73
CA TYR A 171 12.46 8.24 -19.97
C TYR A 171 11.58 8.94 -18.91
N GLN A 172 10.40 9.42 -19.30
CA GLN A 172 9.47 10.06 -18.36
C GLN A 172 9.06 9.14 -17.20
N ARG A 173 8.84 7.85 -17.48
CA ARG A 173 8.56 6.85 -16.44
C ARG A 173 9.73 6.68 -15.49
N GLU A 174 10.96 6.76 -16.00
CA GLU A 174 12.18 6.66 -15.21
C GLU A 174 12.41 7.87 -14.33
N ILE A 175 12.25 9.08 -14.88
CA ILE A 175 12.32 10.32 -14.10
C ILE A 175 11.24 10.34 -13.02
N LYS A 176 10.01 9.92 -13.34
CA LYS A 176 8.93 9.79 -12.35
C LYS A 176 9.28 8.77 -11.25
N ARG A 177 9.91 7.64 -11.61
CA ARG A 177 10.41 6.65 -10.64
C ARG A 177 11.45 7.28 -9.72
N LYS A 178 12.49 7.92 -10.26
CA LYS A 178 13.55 8.59 -9.49
C LYS A 178 12.99 9.67 -8.55
N ARG A 179 12.01 10.48 -9.03
CA ARG A 179 11.35 11.53 -8.23
C ARG A 179 10.45 10.99 -7.10
N GLN A 180 9.84 9.81 -7.28
CA GLN A 180 8.95 9.18 -6.28
C GLN A 180 9.68 8.61 -5.06
N VAL A 181 11.01 8.61 -5.05
CA VAL A 181 11.85 8.09 -3.95
C VAL A 181 12.08 9.13 -2.84
N LYS A 182 11.68 10.41 -3.00
CA LYS A 182 11.82 11.40 -1.93
C LYS A 182 11.06 10.95 -0.67
N PRO A 183 11.68 10.97 0.52
CA PRO A 183 11.03 10.57 1.77
C PRO A 183 9.79 11.45 2.01
N ILE A 184 8.79 10.85 2.66
CA ILE A 184 7.63 11.61 3.12
C ILE A 184 8.15 12.56 4.19
N THR A 185 7.85 13.85 4.09
CA THR A 185 8.23 14.81 5.12
C THR A 185 7.53 14.49 6.44
N ASP A 186 8.18 14.79 7.57
CA ASP A 186 7.61 14.60 8.90
C ASP A 186 6.29 15.35 9.07
N GLU A 187 6.19 16.55 8.50
CA GLU A 187 4.96 17.33 8.44
C GLU A 187 3.80 16.57 7.76
N LYS A 188 4.09 15.88 6.65
CA LYS A 188 3.10 15.09 5.92
C LYS A 188 2.73 13.83 6.69
N ILE A 189 3.66 13.23 7.42
CA ILE A 189 3.37 12.11 8.33
C ILE A 189 2.44 12.59 9.45
N ARG A 190 2.76 13.74 10.08
CA ARG A 190 1.95 14.34 11.14
C ARG A 190 0.51 14.61 10.68
N LYS A 191 0.33 15.27 9.53
CA LYS A 191 -1.00 15.49 8.91
C LYS A 191 -1.76 14.19 8.64
N MET A 192 -1.07 13.12 8.25
CA MET A 192 -1.69 11.81 8.05
C MET A 192 -2.14 11.16 9.36
N VAL A 193 -1.35 11.31 10.44
CA VAL A 193 -1.68 10.80 11.79
C VAL A 193 -2.87 11.55 12.37
N GLU A 194 -2.83 12.89 12.34
CA GLU A 194 -3.93 13.75 12.79
C GLU A 194 -5.22 13.43 12.03
N GLY A 195 -5.13 13.30 10.69
CA GLY A 195 -6.24 12.88 9.86
C GLY A 195 -6.78 11.49 10.22
N PHE A 196 -5.95 10.56 10.66
CA PHE A 196 -6.40 9.22 11.07
C PHE A 196 -7.04 9.22 12.47
N GLN A 197 -6.46 9.96 13.43
CA GLN A 197 -7.03 10.09 14.78
C GLN A 197 -8.42 10.73 14.72
N GLN A 198 -8.56 11.79 13.93
CA GLN A 198 -9.84 12.45 13.71
C GLN A 198 -10.87 11.49 13.06
N TYR A 199 -10.46 10.65 12.10
CA TYR A 199 -11.33 9.62 11.52
C TYR A 199 -11.84 8.63 12.58
N GLN A 200 -10.95 8.21 13.48
CA GLN A 200 -11.31 7.25 14.53
C GLN A 200 -12.28 7.86 15.53
N LYS A 201 -12.05 9.11 15.94
CA LYS A 201 -12.94 9.84 16.86
C LYS A 201 -14.35 9.99 16.27
N GLU A 202 -14.44 10.43 15.01
CA GLU A 202 -15.72 10.51 14.28
C GLU A 202 -16.40 9.14 14.21
N TRP A 203 -15.65 8.10 13.81
CA TRP A 203 -16.21 6.75 13.66
C TRP A 203 -16.71 6.18 14.99
N GLN A 204 -16.03 6.43 16.11
CA GLN A 204 -16.47 5.99 17.43
C GLN A 204 -17.81 6.63 17.83
N ALA A 205 -17.98 7.92 17.57
CA ALA A 205 -19.24 8.62 17.82
C ALA A 205 -20.38 8.05 16.96
N ILE A 206 -20.14 7.94 15.64
CA ILE A 206 -21.08 7.34 14.68
C ILE A 206 -21.45 5.92 15.09
N GLU A 207 -20.46 5.07 15.39
CA GLU A 207 -20.70 3.66 15.72
C GLU A 207 -21.50 3.50 17.02
N SER A 208 -21.26 4.36 18.01
CA SER A 208 -22.02 4.36 19.27
C SER A 208 -23.49 4.69 19.04
N GLU A 209 -23.77 5.78 18.32
CA GLU A 209 -25.14 6.21 18.02
C GLU A 209 -25.86 5.25 17.06
N ALA A 210 -25.15 4.77 16.04
CA ALA A 210 -25.67 3.78 15.10
C ALA A 210 -26.10 2.50 15.82
N LYS A 211 -25.29 2.00 16.77
CA LYS A 211 -25.65 0.81 17.55
C LYS A 211 -26.89 1.03 18.41
N LYS A 212 -27.00 2.19 19.07
CA LYS A 212 -28.21 2.55 19.85
C LYS A 212 -29.46 2.57 18.96
N LEU A 213 -29.36 3.22 17.80
CA LEU A 213 -30.46 3.31 16.84
C LEU A 213 -30.88 1.93 16.33
N LEU A 214 -29.91 1.12 15.91
CA LEU A 214 -30.16 -0.22 15.40
C LEU A 214 -30.79 -1.13 16.46
N PHE A 215 -30.34 -1.03 17.71
CA PHE A 215 -30.91 -1.76 18.84
C PHE A 215 -32.37 -1.35 19.09
N ASN A 216 -32.66 -0.04 19.14
CA ASN A 216 -34.02 0.47 19.32
C ASN A 216 -34.97 0.07 18.18
N LYS A 217 -34.45 -0.10 16.97
CA LYS A 217 -35.19 -0.60 15.80
C LYS A 217 -35.33 -2.12 15.76
N GLY A 218 -34.87 -2.85 16.79
CA GLY A 218 -34.98 -4.31 16.87
C GLY A 218 -34.09 -5.08 15.91
N ILE A 219 -33.05 -4.46 15.33
CA ILE A 219 -32.15 -5.11 14.39
C ILE A 219 -31.31 -6.16 15.10
N LYS A 220 -31.34 -7.39 14.57
CA LYS A 220 -30.59 -8.53 15.15
C LYS A 220 -29.09 -8.28 15.10
N VAL A 221 -28.38 -8.79 16.10
CA VAL A 221 -26.91 -8.66 16.23
C VAL A 221 -26.15 -9.14 14.98
N LEU A 222 -26.65 -10.19 14.33
CA LEU A 222 -26.06 -10.75 13.11
C LEU A 222 -26.11 -9.76 11.92
N GLN A 223 -27.14 -8.91 11.86
CA GLN A 223 -27.34 -7.92 10.79
C GLN A 223 -26.65 -6.58 11.08
N LEU A 224 -26.30 -6.29 12.34
CA LEU A 224 -25.60 -5.04 12.73
C LEU A 224 -24.36 -4.79 11.88
N LYS A 225 -23.60 -5.85 11.58
CA LYS A 225 -22.36 -5.76 10.82
C LYS A 225 -22.58 -5.19 9.42
N ASP A 226 -23.69 -5.53 8.77
CA ASP A 226 -23.97 -5.12 7.40
C ASP A 226 -24.33 -3.64 7.35
N TYR A 227 -25.21 -3.18 8.25
CA TYR A 227 -25.53 -1.76 8.41
C TYR A 227 -24.28 -0.94 8.75
N LEU A 228 -23.50 -1.35 9.76
CA LEU A 228 -22.29 -0.63 10.17
C LEU A 228 -21.24 -0.57 9.05
N ASN A 229 -21.08 -1.62 8.24
CA ASN A 229 -20.16 -1.61 7.11
C ASN A 229 -20.58 -0.61 6.03
N GLN A 230 -21.88 -0.53 5.71
CA GLN A 230 -22.38 0.42 4.72
C GLN A 230 -22.20 1.86 5.19
N ILE A 231 -22.47 2.13 6.47
CA ILE A 231 -22.34 3.46 7.05
C ILE A 231 -20.88 3.87 7.21
N ARG A 232 -19.99 2.93 7.54
CA ARG A 232 -18.54 3.17 7.52
C ARG A 232 -18.02 3.53 6.13
N LYS A 233 -18.56 2.87 5.10
CA LYS A 233 -18.23 3.16 3.70
C LYS A 233 -18.71 4.57 3.34
N TYR A 234 -19.95 4.92 3.67
CA TYR A 234 -20.50 6.26 3.47
C TYR A 234 -19.67 7.35 4.18
N HIS A 235 -19.35 7.17 5.47
CA HIS A 235 -18.47 8.04 6.25
C HIS A 235 -17.12 8.30 5.55
N SER A 236 -16.46 7.26 5.07
CA SER A 236 -15.19 7.40 4.35
C SER A 236 -15.32 8.17 3.04
N LEU A 237 -16.45 8.03 2.33
CA LEU A 237 -16.71 8.73 1.07
C LEU A 237 -17.04 10.21 1.31
N LYS A 238 -17.87 10.51 2.30
CA LYS A 238 -18.25 11.86 2.69
C LYS A 238 -17.04 12.69 3.11
N ARG A 239 -16.20 12.15 4.00
CA ARG A 239 -14.96 12.80 4.46
C ARG A 239 -13.96 13.12 3.34
N LYS A 240 -14.00 12.38 2.23
CA LYS A 240 -13.13 12.59 1.05
C LYS A 240 -13.79 13.46 -0.03
N ASN A 241 -14.98 14.00 0.26
CA ASN A 241 -15.83 14.74 -0.67
C ASN A 241 -15.97 14.04 -2.05
N LYS A 242 -16.25 12.73 -2.03
CA LYS A 242 -16.35 11.91 -3.26
C LYS A 242 -17.79 11.79 -3.74
N ILE A 243 -18.40 12.91 -4.11
CA ILE A 243 -19.81 13.03 -4.52
C ILE A 243 -20.22 11.94 -5.53
N LYS A 244 -19.49 11.79 -6.65
CA LYS A 244 -19.79 10.75 -7.67
C LYS A 244 -19.81 9.32 -7.11
N LYS A 245 -18.99 9.03 -6.08
CA LYS A 245 -18.96 7.70 -5.44
C LYS A 245 -20.05 7.53 -4.38
N ILE A 246 -20.53 8.63 -3.80
CA ILE A 246 -21.66 8.63 -2.88
C ILE A 246 -22.93 8.29 -3.66
N LEU A 247 -23.20 8.97 -4.78
CA LEU A 247 -24.35 8.68 -5.65
C LEU A 247 -24.39 7.21 -6.07
N LYS A 248 -23.26 6.67 -6.55
CA LYS A 248 -23.15 5.25 -6.90
C LYS A 248 -23.37 4.32 -5.71
N TRP A 249 -22.95 4.72 -4.51
CA TRP A 249 -23.21 3.94 -3.30
C TRP A 249 -24.70 3.97 -2.94
N GLU A 250 -25.38 5.10 -3.09
CA GLU A 250 -26.83 5.22 -2.87
C GLU A 250 -27.62 4.33 -3.83
N GLU A 251 -27.29 4.31 -5.12
CA GLU A 251 -27.87 3.36 -6.08
C GLU A 251 -27.68 1.90 -5.68
N THR A 252 -26.55 1.59 -5.03
CA THR A 252 -26.27 0.23 -4.54
C THR A 252 -27.11 -0.11 -3.31
N ILE A 253 -27.30 0.85 -2.41
CA ILE A 253 -28.15 0.69 -1.22
C ILE A 253 -29.61 0.51 -1.63
N GLU A 254 -30.07 1.20 -2.68
CA GLU A 254 -31.45 1.12 -3.15
C GLU A 254 -31.85 -0.30 -3.57
N LYS A 255 -30.86 -1.08 -4.03
CA LYS A 255 -30.97 -2.48 -4.45
C LYS A 255 -30.62 -3.48 -3.33
N SER A 256 -30.25 -2.99 -2.15
CA SER A 256 -29.82 -3.81 -1.01
C SER A 256 -31.03 -4.35 -0.25
N PRO A 257 -30.95 -5.54 0.38
CA PRO A 257 -32.00 -6.07 1.26
C PRO A 257 -32.04 -5.37 2.64
N LEU A 258 -31.35 -4.23 2.80
CA LEU A 258 -31.29 -3.51 4.06
C LEU A 258 -32.45 -2.52 4.13
N ASP A 259 -32.97 -2.30 5.33
CA ASP A 259 -34.04 -1.35 5.57
C ASP A 259 -33.57 0.07 5.22
N LYS A 260 -34.27 0.69 4.27
CA LYS A 260 -33.94 1.99 3.70
C LYS A 260 -34.15 3.12 4.71
N GLU A 261 -35.16 3.03 5.56
CA GLU A 261 -35.41 4.02 6.61
C GLU A 261 -34.31 3.99 7.65
N VAL A 262 -33.87 2.79 8.03
CA VAL A 262 -32.74 2.60 8.94
C VAL A 262 -31.46 3.18 8.31
N ILE A 263 -31.17 2.89 7.03
CA ILE A 263 -30.00 3.47 6.36
C ILE A 263 -30.09 5.00 6.29
N LYS A 264 -31.26 5.56 6.00
CA LYS A 264 -31.46 7.02 5.96
C LYS A 264 -31.19 7.65 7.33
N ALA A 265 -31.68 7.06 8.41
CA ALA A 265 -31.43 7.54 9.76
C ALA A 265 -29.94 7.43 10.15
N LEU A 266 -29.27 6.34 9.76
CA LEU A 266 -27.84 6.18 9.99
C LEU A 266 -26.98 7.15 9.16
N LYS A 267 -27.40 7.52 7.95
CA LYS A 267 -26.74 8.57 7.16
C LYS A 267 -26.82 9.91 7.89
N ALA A 268 -27.97 10.26 8.47
CA ALA A 268 -28.13 11.50 9.21
C ALA A 268 -27.13 11.59 10.38
N ILE A 269 -26.88 10.49 11.10
CA ILE A 269 -25.84 10.42 12.14
C ILE A 269 -24.45 10.76 11.56
N VAL A 270 -24.08 10.13 10.44
CA VAL A 270 -22.79 10.44 9.77
C VAL A 270 -22.73 11.89 9.35
N ASP A 271 -23.85 12.43 8.87
CA ASP A 271 -23.93 13.79 8.35
C ASP A 271 -23.82 14.85 9.45
N GLN A 272 -24.29 14.55 10.66
CA GLN A 272 -24.13 15.39 11.84
C GLN A 272 -22.70 15.39 12.39
N VAL A 273 -22.04 14.22 12.36
CA VAL A 273 -20.67 14.05 12.87
C VAL A 273 -19.63 14.60 11.89
N VAL A 274 -19.85 14.42 10.58
CA VAL A 274 -18.97 14.95 9.52
C VAL A 274 -19.57 16.24 8.99
N LYS A 275 -19.21 17.35 9.65
CA LYS A 275 -19.44 18.72 9.17
C LYS A 275 -18.49 19.07 8.03
#